data_AF-A0A954EIX2-F1
#
_entry.id   AF-A0A954EIX2-F1
#
_cell.length_a   1.000
_cell.length_b   1.000
_cell.length_c   1.000
_cell.angle_alpha   90.00
_cell.angle_beta   90.00
_cell.angle_gamma   90.00
#
_symmetry.space_group_name_H-M   'P 1'
#
loop_
_entity.id
_entity.type
_entity.pdbx_description
1 polymer ?
#
loop_
_entity_poly.entity_id
_entity_poly.type
_entity_poly.pdbx_seq_one_letter_code
_entity_poly.pdbx_strand_id
1 'polypeptide(L)'
;MRHFIISAVCLASLYASNTALAQRSATDLFPETTVVYAEIAHPDALLKEVLEHSFLRDLKRSQPGEKLLSNADFVQFQVVLSFLELRLGMTWDEAVSALTKNGAAIGVDASTNGVGLVLHGESAEVVEELRTTLMQMATEEAEKKGNKQPYKTSEYRGVTVYDTGNGGFGTYESWVLFTNNGKLGTKMIDRLLDGGEKSLSQNEQFASAVSKRGDHDFWAYVNLSDLRNIPKVQKSLSSQAENPLVEVLVGGLQEVLRHTPYLTLNADLESNRFAIDANVPHDPKDVAEAREYWFGPNGEGSANPQLNLEGSILSLSSYRNVSEMWLRAGDLFDERMNDKLAEADGTLTTLFSGKDFGEDILGAVQPQIQLQVVRQQFAEDGPVPAIKIPAFALRLHLRDPEASTRELRRTFQSLIGFLNVVGAQNGQPQLELDFANEQGVDLVSAHYVPDASQKNSKSAPINFNFSPSVAFFGDRFIVASTRQLAEQLVVAEPVESGENNQQIDNTLLSIDTHALSDALKDNRSQLVAQNMLEKGNSREEAQATIDAILEFLHFVNAVEFSAATNSESGTFGVHLEVH
;
A
#
# COMPACT_ATOMS: atom_id res chain seq x y z
N MET A 1 60.54 4.64 35.35
CA MET A 1 59.59 5.51 34.63
C MET A 1 59.42 5.12 33.16
N ARG A 2 60.49 5.02 32.35
CA ARG A 2 60.42 4.56 30.95
C ARG A 2 59.83 3.15 30.74
N HIS A 3 60.06 2.20 31.65
CA HIS A 3 59.49 0.84 31.53
C HIS A 3 58.01 0.75 31.96
N PHE A 4 57.54 1.69 32.79
CA PHE A 4 56.15 1.73 33.23
C PHE A 4 55.24 2.34 32.14
N ILE A 5 55.77 3.30 31.37
CA ILE A 5 55.07 3.93 30.24
C ILE A 5 54.95 2.95 29.05
N ILE A 6 55.96 2.10 28.81
CA ILE A 6 55.90 1.10 27.73
C ILE A 6 54.92 -0.03 28.06
N SER A 7 54.84 -0.49 29.31
CA SER A 7 53.81 -1.47 29.72
C SER A 7 52.39 -0.89 29.75
N ALA A 8 52.21 0.40 30.08
CA ALA A 8 50.91 1.05 30.05
C ALA A 8 50.41 1.30 28.62
N VAL A 9 51.31 1.59 27.67
CA VAL A 9 50.95 1.75 26.24
C VAL A 9 50.64 0.40 25.59
N CYS A 10 51.33 -0.69 25.98
CA CYS A 10 51.00 -2.04 25.51
C CYS A 10 49.70 -2.61 26.13
N LEU A 11 49.37 -2.28 27.39
CA LEU A 11 48.06 -2.64 27.96
C LEU A 11 46.93 -1.79 27.36
N ALA A 12 47.15 -0.50 27.11
CA ALA A 12 46.15 0.36 26.48
C ALA A 12 45.88 -0.03 25.01
N SER A 13 46.87 -0.54 24.27
CA SER A 13 46.63 -1.07 22.93
C SER A 13 45.93 -2.44 22.93
N LEU A 14 46.16 -3.29 23.92
CA LEU A 14 45.42 -4.55 24.10
C LEU A 14 43.97 -4.34 24.58
N TYR A 15 43.69 -3.28 25.35
CA TYR A 15 42.32 -2.88 25.69
C TYR A 15 41.63 -2.09 24.57
N ALA A 16 42.36 -1.31 23.75
CA ALA A 16 41.81 -0.59 22.60
C ALA A 16 41.35 -1.53 21.47
N SER A 17 42.02 -2.68 21.29
CA SER A 17 41.59 -3.71 20.33
C SER A 17 40.34 -4.46 20.78
N ASN A 18 40.12 -4.62 22.09
CA ASN A 18 38.89 -5.23 22.63
C ASN A 18 37.70 -4.25 22.68
N THR A 19 37.93 -2.94 22.62
CA THR A 19 36.87 -1.94 22.45
C THR A 19 36.50 -1.65 20.99
N ALA A 20 37.27 -2.12 20.00
CA ALA A 20 36.93 -1.98 18.58
C ALA A 20 35.92 -3.04 18.09
N LEU A 21 35.72 -4.11 18.86
CA LEU A 21 34.59 -5.04 18.73
C LEU A 21 33.34 -4.54 19.46
N ALA A 22 33.40 -3.38 20.11
CA ALA A 22 32.20 -2.72 20.66
C ALA A 22 31.29 -2.25 19.52
N GLN A 23 30.23 -3.04 19.32
CA GLN A 23 29.01 -2.74 18.58
C GLN A 23 29.17 -2.47 17.06
N ARG A 24 29.73 -3.44 16.32
CA ARG A 24 29.53 -3.49 14.86
C ARG A 24 28.03 -3.65 14.57
N SER A 25 27.51 -2.86 13.65
CA SER A 25 26.13 -2.99 13.18
C SER A 25 26.07 -3.90 11.96
N ALA A 26 24.88 -4.44 11.63
CA ALA A 26 24.71 -5.21 10.41
C ALA A 26 25.05 -4.39 9.15
N THR A 27 24.83 -3.07 9.18
CA THR A 27 25.16 -2.15 8.06
C THR A 27 26.67 -2.08 7.77
N ASP A 28 27.52 -2.36 8.76
CA ASP A 28 28.98 -2.39 8.58
C ASP A 28 29.44 -3.65 7.82
N LEU A 29 28.62 -4.70 7.78
CA LEU A 29 28.96 -5.98 7.14
C LEU A 29 28.61 -5.99 5.65
N PHE A 30 27.63 -5.18 5.24
CA PHE A 30 27.23 -5.07 3.84
C PHE A 30 28.17 -4.13 3.05
N PRO A 31 28.49 -4.42 1.78
CA PRO A 31 29.29 -3.52 0.94
C PRO A 31 28.62 -2.17 0.69
N GLU A 32 29.40 -1.12 0.42
CA GLU A 32 28.92 0.21 -0.02
C GLU A 32 28.05 0.16 -1.29
N THR A 33 28.17 -0.89 -2.09
CA THR A 33 27.42 -1.18 -3.33
C THR A 33 26.09 -1.91 -3.10
N THR A 34 25.62 -1.96 -1.84
CA THR A 34 24.32 -2.54 -1.48
C THR A 34 23.20 -1.62 -1.94
N VAL A 35 22.32 -2.15 -2.80
CA VAL A 35 21.22 -1.39 -3.43
C VAL A 35 19.87 -1.63 -2.77
N VAL A 36 19.73 -2.72 -2.02
CA VAL A 36 18.57 -2.96 -1.14
C VAL A 36 19.11 -3.41 0.20
N TYR A 37 18.62 -2.83 1.27
CA TYR A 37 18.91 -3.22 2.64
C TYR A 37 17.61 -3.22 3.43
N ALA A 38 17.39 -4.21 4.28
CA ALA A 38 16.25 -4.23 5.19
C ALA A 38 16.66 -4.87 6.50
N GLU A 39 16.07 -4.42 7.59
CA GLU A 39 16.38 -4.91 8.93
C GLU A 39 15.18 -4.88 9.85
N ILE A 40 15.25 -5.72 10.87
CA ILE A 40 14.34 -5.77 12.01
C ILE A 40 15.22 -5.58 13.24
N ALA A 41 14.97 -4.49 13.99
CA ALA A 41 15.80 -4.12 15.14
C ALA A 41 15.56 -5.03 16.34
N HIS A 42 14.29 -5.41 16.58
CA HIS A 42 13.86 -6.26 17.68
C HIS A 42 13.05 -7.47 17.17
N PRO A 43 13.69 -8.44 16.50
CA PRO A 43 12.98 -9.58 15.90
C PRO A 43 12.25 -10.46 16.92
N ASP A 44 12.75 -10.54 18.16
CA ASP A 44 12.11 -11.27 19.25
C ASP A 44 10.80 -10.62 19.69
N ALA A 45 10.79 -9.29 19.84
CA ALA A 45 9.58 -8.54 20.15
C ALA A 45 8.56 -8.63 19.01
N LEU A 46 9.00 -8.41 17.76
CA LEU A 46 8.14 -8.49 16.59
C LEU A 46 7.56 -9.90 16.38
N LEU A 47 8.37 -10.96 16.54
CA LEU A 47 7.90 -12.33 16.43
C LEU A 47 6.79 -12.62 17.44
N LYS A 48 6.97 -12.18 18.68
CA LYS A 48 5.96 -12.31 19.72
C LYS A 48 4.68 -11.56 19.36
N GLU A 49 4.79 -10.30 18.94
CA GLU A 49 3.63 -9.49 18.55
C GLU A 49 2.87 -10.14 17.39
N VAL A 50 3.57 -10.61 16.35
CA VAL A 50 2.97 -11.36 15.24
C VAL A 50 2.23 -12.60 15.74
N LEU A 51 2.87 -13.45 16.56
CA LEU A 51 2.26 -14.69 17.04
C LEU A 51 1.05 -14.46 17.96
N GLU A 52 1.05 -13.35 18.70
CA GLU A 52 -0.02 -12.95 19.64
C GLU A 52 -1.07 -12.00 19.02
N HIS A 53 -0.85 -11.53 17.79
CA HIS A 53 -1.69 -10.55 17.10
C HIS A 53 -3.16 -11.00 17.03
N SER A 54 -4.10 -10.07 17.24
CA SER A 54 -5.55 -10.34 17.24
C SER A 54 -6.00 -11.02 15.95
N PHE A 55 -5.58 -10.49 14.79
CA PHE A 55 -5.83 -11.08 13.47
C PHE A 55 -5.48 -12.57 13.40
N LEU A 56 -4.29 -12.98 13.86
CA LEU A 56 -3.91 -14.39 13.82
C LEU A 56 -4.70 -15.24 14.81
N ARG A 57 -5.07 -14.69 15.96
CA ARG A 57 -5.92 -15.40 16.94
C ARG A 57 -7.32 -15.63 16.40
N ASP A 58 -7.91 -14.62 15.77
CA ASP A 58 -9.26 -14.70 15.23
C ASP A 58 -9.31 -15.52 13.94
N LEU A 59 -8.30 -15.38 13.07
CA LEU A 59 -8.12 -16.26 11.91
C LEU A 59 -8.02 -17.72 12.36
N LYS A 60 -7.25 -18.07 13.39
CA LYS A 60 -7.16 -19.46 13.88
C LYS A 60 -8.49 -20.02 14.41
N ARG A 61 -9.42 -19.16 14.85
CA ARG A 61 -10.76 -19.52 15.36
C ARG A 61 -11.84 -19.52 14.28
N SER A 62 -11.54 -18.94 13.12
CA SER A 62 -12.41 -18.86 11.95
C SER A 62 -12.58 -20.23 11.27
N GLN A 63 -13.66 -20.42 10.51
CA GLN A 63 -13.85 -21.66 9.74
C GLN A 63 -12.73 -21.86 8.67
N PRO A 64 -12.27 -20.83 7.93
CA PRO A 64 -11.09 -20.91 7.07
C PRO A 64 -9.82 -21.31 7.83
N GLY A 65 -9.62 -20.77 9.03
CA GLY A 65 -8.49 -21.11 9.89
C GLY A 65 -8.51 -22.56 10.34
N GLU A 66 -9.65 -23.06 10.81
CA GLU A 66 -9.80 -24.47 11.19
C GLU A 66 -9.48 -25.40 10.00
N LYS A 67 -9.93 -25.07 8.79
CA LYS A 67 -9.60 -25.82 7.58
C LYS A 67 -8.10 -25.81 7.27
N LEU A 68 -7.45 -24.65 7.41
CA LEU A 68 -6.01 -24.51 7.19
C LEU A 68 -5.21 -25.32 8.23
N LEU A 69 -5.59 -25.22 9.50
CA LEU A 69 -4.95 -25.92 10.62
C LEU A 69 -5.19 -27.43 10.58
N SER A 70 -6.30 -27.88 10.00
CA SER A 70 -6.63 -29.31 9.84
C SER A 70 -6.07 -29.92 8.55
N ASN A 71 -5.38 -29.14 7.71
CA ASN A 71 -4.75 -29.63 6.49
C ASN A 71 -3.65 -30.65 6.82
N ALA A 72 -3.63 -31.79 6.12
CA ALA A 72 -2.63 -32.85 6.31
C ALA A 72 -1.18 -32.34 6.18
N ASP A 73 -0.91 -31.45 5.23
CA ASP A 73 0.43 -30.87 5.04
C ASP A 73 0.82 -29.98 6.23
N PHE A 74 -0.13 -29.23 6.78
CA PHE A 74 0.10 -28.39 7.95
C PHE A 74 0.32 -29.22 9.22
N VAL A 75 -0.47 -30.28 9.41
CA VAL A 75 -0.26 -31.24 10.50
C VAL A 75 1.11 -31.91 10.38
N GLN A 76 1.51 -32.32 9.17
CA GLN A 76 2.83 -32.89 8.93
C GLN A 76 3.95 -31.90 9.24
N PHE A 77 3.78 -30.64 8.83
CA PHE A 77 4.70 -29.56 9.17
C PHE A 77 4.83 -29.37 10.69
N GLN A 78 3.71 -29.35 11.43
CA GLN A 78 3.71 -29.25 12.89
C GLN A 78 4.44 -30.43 13.55
N VAL A 79 4.29 -31.65 13.01
CA VAL A 79 5.03 -32.84 13.51
C VAL A 79 6.54 -32.68 13.30
N VAL A 80 6.96 -32.19 12.12
CA VAL A 80 8.38 -31.91 11.83
C VAL A 80 8.91 -30.83 12.77
N LEU A 81 8.14 -29.77 12.99
CA LEU A 81 8.48 -28.67 13.89
C LEU A 81 8.61 -29.16 15.34
N SER A 82 7.66 -29.95 15.83
CA SER A 82 7.70 -30.52 17.19
C SER A 82 8.91 -31.43 17.39
N PHE A 83 9.30 -32.18 16.37
CA PHE A 83 10.51 -33.02 16.41
C PHE A 83 11.79 -32.17 16.43
N LEU A 84 11.81 -31.05 15.71
CA LEU A 84 12.90 -30.08 15.75
C LEU A 84 13.03 -29.47 17.15
N GLU A 85 11.92 -29.02 17.75
CA GLU A 85 11.88 -28.45 19.10
C GLU A 85 12.38 -29.44 20.17
N LEU A 86 11.93 -30.70 20.08
CA LEU A 86 12.39 -31.76 21.00
C LEU A 86 13.91 -31.96 20.95
N ARG A 87 14.52 -31.82 19.77
CA ARG A 87 15.97 -31.97 19.59
C ARG A 87 16.75 -30.73 20.02
N LEU A 88 16.21 -29.54 19.77
CA LEU A 88 16.80 -28.27 20.18
C LEU A 88 16.68 -28.04 21.70
N GLY A 89 15.73 -28.71 22.37
CA GLY A 89 15.47 -28.51 23.80
C GLY A 89 14.77 -27.18 24.12
N MET A 90 14.30 -26.47 23.09
CA MET A 90 13.62 -25.18 23.14
C MET A 90 12.58 -25.12 22.00
N THR A 91 11.60 -24.23 22.10
CA THR A 91 10.61 -24.04 21.03
C THR A 91 11.24 -23.36 19.81
N TRP A 92 10.60 -23.45 18.65
CA TRP A 92 11.17 -22.86 17.42
C TRP A 92 11.23 -21.33 17.51
N ASP A 93 10.27 -20.72 18.19
CA ASP A 93 10.22 -19.27 18.42
C ASP A 93 11.34 -18.84 19.38
N GLU A 94 11.60 -19.60 20.44
CA GLU A 94 12.76 -19.39 21.32
C GLU A 94 14.08 -19.46 20.53
N ALA A 95 14.24 -20.46 19.65
CA ALA A 95 15.45 -20.61 18.83
C ALA A 95 15.63 -19.45 17.85
N VAL A 96 14.55 -19.00 17.19
CA VAL A 96 14.60 -17.84 16.29
C VAL A 96 14.93 -16.57 17.08
N SER A 97 14.26 -16.33 18.21
CA SER A 97 14.54 -15.18 19.08
C SER A 97 15.99 -15.19 19.58
N ALA A 98 16.53 -16.35 19.92
CA ALA A 98 17.91 -16.49 20.36
C ALA A 98 18.94 -16.20 19.25
N LEU A 99 18.66 -16.61 18.00
CA LEU A 99 19.53 -16.33 16.84
C LEU A 99 19.44 -14.87 16.34
N THR A 100 18.42 -14.14 16.74
CA THR A 100 18.11 -12.80 16.21
C THR A 100 17.98 -11.74 17.29
N LYS A 101 18.40 -12.06 18.52
CA LYS A 101 18.21 -11.22 19.72
C LYS A 101 18.74 -9.79 19.56
N ASN A 102 19.82 -9.64 18.80
CA ASN A 102 20.50 -8.36 18.59
C ASN A 102 20.28 -7.81 17.16
N GLY A 103 19.24 -8.30 16.46
CA GLY A 103 18.81 -7.83 15.15
C GLY A 103 18.99 -8.86 14.03
N ALA A 104 18.28 -8.62 12.94
CA ALA A 104 18.42 -9.35 11.68
C ALA A 104 18.38 -8.39 10.51
N ALA A 105 19.23 -8.60 9.51
CA ALA A 105 19.29 -7.73 8.33
C ALA A 105 19.56 -8.53 7.04
N ILE A 106 18.96 -8.10 5.94
CA ILE A 106 19.15 -8.64 4.60
C ILE A 106 19.61 -7.54 3.66
N GLY A 107 20.48 -7.88 2.71
CA GLY A 107 20.98 -6.93 1.72
C GLY A 107 21.22 -7.55 0.36
N VAL A 108 21.02 -6.74 -0.69
CA VAL A 108 21.29 -7.09 -2.09
C VAL A 108 22.43 -6.21 -2.60
N ASP A 109 23.53 -6.84 -3.00
CA ASP A 109 24.73 -6.16 -3.48
C ASP A 109 24.77 -6.11 -5.01
N ALA A 110 24.79 -4.92 -5.60
CA ALA A 110 24.81 -4.75 -7.06
C ALA A 110 26.14 -5.21 -7.68
N SER A 111 27.26 -5.11 -6.95
CA SER A 111 28.58 -5.47 -7.50
C SER A 111 28.74 -6.98 -7.73
N THR A 112 28.09 -7.79 -6.91
CA THR A 112 28.15 -9.25 -6.97
C THR A 112 26.86 -9.89 -7.47
N ASN A 113 25.75 -9.13 -7.54
CA ASN A 113 24.38 -9.64 -7.66
C ASN A 113 24.03 -10.68 -6.58
N GLY A 114 24.67 -10.56 -5.41
CA GLY A 114 24.50 -11.45 -4.27
C GLY A 114 23.44 -10.94 -3.30
N VAL A 115 22.78 -11.87 -2.63
CA VAL A 115 21.93 -11.62 -1.46
C VAL A 115 22.69 -12.10 -0.24
N GLY A 116 22.74 -11.28 0.80
CA GLY A 116 23.30 -11.62 2.11
C GLY A 116 22.23 -11.47 3.20
N LEU A 117 22.22 -12.37 4.17
CA LEU A 117 21.42 -12.30 5.38
C LEU A 117 22.36 -12.37 6.58
N VAL A 118 22.14 -11.51 7.55
CA VAL A 118 22.91 -11.38 8.78
C VAL A 118 21.95 -11.54 9.95
N LEU A 119 22.25 -12.49 10.83
CA LEU A 119 21.57 -12.64 12.11
C LEU A 119 22.57 -12.36 13.22
N HIS A 120 22.16 -11.59 14.23
CA HIS A 120 22.96 -11.33 15.40
C HIS A 120 22.31 -11.99 16.62
N GLY A 121 22.88 -13.13 17.00
CA GLY A 121 22.40 -13.95 18.10
C GLY A 121 22.73 -13.37 19.47
N GLU A 122 22.14 -13.97 20.50
CA GLU A 122 22.30 -13.57 21.89
C GLU A 122 23.75 -13.71 22.39
N SER A 123 24.42 -14.81 22.05
CA SER A 123 25.80 -15.10 22.42
C SER A 123 26.47 -16.06 21.43
N ALA A 124 27.81 -16.12 21.49
CA ALA A 124 28.57 -17.05 20.66
C ALA A 124 28.26 -18.52 20.99
N GLU A 125 28.05 -18.82 22.27
CA GLU A 125 27.74 -20.16 22.77
C GLU A 125 26.39 -20.66 22.21
N VAL A 126 25.37 -19.80 22.25
CA VAL A 126 24.03 -20.12 21.73
C VAL A 126 24.06 -20.35 20.22
N VAL A 127 24.75 -19.48 19.48
CA VAL A 127 24.90 -19.64 18.02
C VAL A 127 25.62 -20.94 17.67
N GLU A 128 26.69 -21.27 18.40
CA GLU A 128 27.47 -22.49 18.20
C GLU A 128 26.65 -23.76 18.47
N GLU A 129 25.87 -23.77 19.56
CA GLU A 129 24.99 -24.89 19.94
C GLU A 129 23.89 -25.12 18.90
N LEU A 130 23.18 -24.05 18.51
CA LEU A 130 22.12 -24.13 17.50
C LEU A 130 22.67 -24.57 16.15
N ARG A 131 23.80 -23.99 15.71
CA ARG A 131 24.48 -24.39 14.48
C ARG A 131 24.85 -25.87 14.51
N THR A 132 25.50 -26.33 15.58
CA THR A 132 25.97 -27.72 15.69
C THR A 132 24.80 -28.69 15.63
N THR A 133 23.70 -28.37 16.33
CA THR A 133 22.49 -29.20 16.34
C THR A 133 21.84 -29.26 14.96
N LEU A 134 21.65 -28.11 14.29
CA LEU A 134 21.08 -28.06 12.94
C LEU A 134 21.95 -28.81 11.92
N MET A 135 23.27 -28.71 12.04
CA MET A 135 24.22 -29.37 11.14
C MET A 135 24.26 -30.89 11.34
N GLN A 136 24.16 -31.35 12.59
CA GLN A 136 23.99 -32.77 12.90
C GLN A 136 22.70 -33.30 12.29
N MET A 137 21.58 -32.57 12.42
CA MET A 137 20.31 -32.95 11.83
C MET A 137 20.36 -33.01 10.30
N ALA A 138 20.95 -32.00 9.65
CA ALA A 138 21.11 -31.98 8.20
C ALA A 138 21.96 -33.16 7.70
N THR A 139 23.01 -33.53 8.45
CA THR A 139 23.86 -34.68 8.12
C THR A 139 23.11 -36.00 8.27
N GLU A 140 22.43 -36.24 9.39
CA GLU A 140 21.63 -37.46 9.63
C GLU A 140 20.55 -37.64 8.56
N GLU A 141 19.88 -36.56 8.15
CA GLU A 141 18.83 -36.60 7.12
C GLU A 141 19.42 -36.84 5.72
N ALA A 142 20.56 -36.23 5.40
CA ALA A 142 21.25 -36.47 4.14
C ALA A 142 21.74 -37.92 4.04
N GLU A 143 22.27 -38.49 5.12
CA GLU A 143 22.67 -39.90 5.19
C GLU A 143 21.49 -40.84 4.95
N LYS A 144 20.32 -40.58 5.56
CA LYS A 144 19.08 -41.33 5.28
C LYS A 144 18.66 -41.27 3.81
N LYS A 145 18.91 -40.14 3.15
CA LYS A 145 18.64 -39.91 1.72
C LYS A 145 19.76 -40.37 0.79
N GLY A 146 20.81 -41.02 1.32
CA GLY A 146 21.93 -41.54 0.54
C GLY A 146 22.95 -40.47 0.10
N ASN A 147 22.81 -39.23 0.56
CA ASN A 147 23.79 -38.16 0.33
C ASN A 147 24.76 -38.05 1.51
N LYS A 148 25.99 -38.54 1.34
CA LYS A 148 27.00 -38.57 2.41
C LYS A 148 27.67 -37.22 2.69
N GLN A 149 27.45 -36.20 1.86
CA GLN A 149 28.05 -34.87 2.02
C GLN A 149 27.04 -33.77 1.62
N PRO A 150 26.13 -33.37 2.53
CA PRO A 150 25.13 -32.35 2.24
C PRO A 150 25.72 -30.95 2.02
N TYR A 151 26.93 -30.69 2.51
CA TYR A 151 27.63 -29.42 2.36
C TYR A 151 29.15 -29.63 2.29
N LYS A 152 29.85 -28.70 1.66
CA LYS A 152 31.31 -28.59 1.68
C LYS A 152 31.71 -27.67 2.81
N THR A 153 32.64 -28.13 3.66
CA THR A 153 33.21 -27.29 4.71
C THR A 153 34.54 -26.73 4.24
N SER A 154 34.73 -25.43 4.39
CA SER A 154 36.00 -24.75 4.16
C SER A 154 36.29 -23.77 5.29
N GLU A 155 37.53 -23.32 5.39
CA GLU A 155 37.93 -22.31 6.36
C GLU A 155 38.38 -21.05 5.60
N TYR A 156 37.86 -19.90 6.01
CA TYR A 156 38.25 -18.61 5.48
C TYR A 156 38.58 -17.67 6.64
N ARG A 157 39.86 -17.34 6.80
CA ARG A 157 40.37 -16.43 7.85
C ARG A 157 39.90 -16.78 9.27
N GLY A 158 39.84 -18.07 9.61
CA GLY A 158 39.38 -18.56 10.91
C GLY A 158 37.86 -18.70 11.04
N VAL A 159 37.08 -18.32 10.02
CA VAL A 159 35.64 -18.58 9.95
C VAL A 159 35.41 -19.87 9.20
N THR A 160 34.70 -20.81 9.83
CA THR A 160 34.22 -22.02 9.15
C THR A 160 33.05 -21.65 8.25
N VAL A 161 33.15 -22.01 6.97
CA VAL A 161 32.14 -21.74 5.95
C VAL A 161 31.57 -23.08 5.47
N TYR A 162 30.25 -23.16 5.43
CA TYR A 162 29.49 -24.29 4.94
C TYR A 162 28.82 -23.93 3.63
N ASP A 163 29.23 -24.57 2.53
CA ASP A 163 28.75 -24.34 1.16
C ASP A 163 27.80 -25.46 0.75
N THR A 164 26.57 -25.09 0.34
CA THR A 164 25.51 -26.00 -0.08
C THR A 164 25.35 -26.07 -1.61
N GLY A 165 26.23 -25.39 -2.36
CA GLY A 165 26.23 -25.31 -3.83
C GLY A 165 25.37 -24.17 -4.40
N ASN A 166 24.29 -23.79 -3.71
CA ASN A 166 23.41 -22.66 -4.08
C ASN A 166 23.57 -21.45 -3.14
N GLY A 167 24.54 -21.52 -2.24
CA GLY A 167 24.82 -20.54 -1.22
C GLY A 167 25.65 -21.16 -0.10
N GLY A 168 25.91 -20.38 0.93
CA GLY A 168 26.61 -20.86 2.09
C GLY A 168 26.38 -19.97 3.28
N PHE A 169 26.82 -20.45 4.43
CA PHE A 169 26.78 -19.67 5.66
C PHE A 169 28.04 -19.88 6.48
N GLY A 170 28.33 -18.92 7.34
CA GLY A 170 29.40 -18.98 8.32
C GLY A 170 28.97 -18.32 9.62
N THR A 171 29.61 -18.74 10.71
CA THR A 171 29.37 -18.15 12.04
C THR A 171 30.68 -17.62 12.60
N TYR A 172 30.62 -16.48 13.27
CA TYR A 172 31.75 -15.88 13.96
C TYR A 172 31.26 -15.14 15.20
N GLU A 173 31.69 -15.60 16.38
CA GLU A 173 31.11 -15.17 17.66
C GLU A 173 29.57 -15.31 17.64
N SER A 174 28.83 -14.25 17.96
CA SER A 174 27.36 -14.21 17.92
C SER A 174 26.77 -13.94 16.54
N TRP A 175 27.57 -13.82 15.48
CA TRP A 175 27.09 -13.51 14.13
C TRP A 175 26.88 -14.77 13.30
N VAL A 176 25.76 -14.79 12.57
CA VAL A 176 25.48 -15.78 11.52
C VAL A 176 25.31 -15.05 10.19
N LEU A 177 26.13 -15.41 9.21
CA LEU A 177 26.11 -14.82 7.87
C LEU A 177 25.68 -15.86 6.87
N PHE A 178 24.65 -15.57 6.08
CA PHE A 178 24.22 -16.38 4.94
C PHE A 178 24.39 -15.59 3.65
N THR A 179 24.73 -16.27 2.56
CA THR A 179 24.71 -15.65 1.23
C THR A 179 24.52 -16.67 0.12
N ASN A 180 23.95 -16.24 -1.01
CA ASN A 180 23.92 -17.01 -2.24
C ASN A 180 25.18 -16.81 -3.12
N ASN A 181 26.12 -15.94 -2.71
CA ASN A 181 27.27 -15.56 -3.52
C ASN A 181 28.57 -15.57 -2.71
N GLY A 182 29.51 -16.45 -3.05
CA GLY A 182 30.77 -16.60 -2.31
C GLY A 182 31.61 -15.32 -2.24
N LYS A 183 31.61 -14.48 -3.30
CA LYS A 183 32.35 -13.19 -3.28
C LYS A 183 31.73 -12.20 -2.31
N LEU A 184 30.40 -12.18 -2.19
CA LEU A 184 29.70 -11.36 -1.19
C LEU A 184 30.01 -11.89 0.22
N GLY A 185 29.94 -13.20 0.44
CA GLY A 185 30.27 -13.82 1.73
C GLY A 185 31.69 -13.49 2.19
N THR A 186 32.69 -13.60 1.30
CA THR A 186 34.06 -13.16 1.58
C THR A 186 34.11 -11.69 2.00
N LYS A 187 33.45 -10.80 1.25
CA LYS A 187 33.38 -9.36 1.57
C LYS A 187 32.73 -9.08 2.92
N MET A 188 31.70 -9.84 3.30
CA MET A 188 31.02 -9.72 4.59
C MET A 188 31.91 -10.20 5.74
N ILE A 189 32.59 -11.35 5.58
CA ILE A 189 33.54 -11.86 6.57
C ILE A 189 34.72 -10.89 6.74
N ASP A 190 35.29 -10.38 5.65
CA ASP A 190 36.38 -9.40 5.71
C ASP A 190 35.96 -8.16 6.50
N ARG A 191 34.74 -7.64 6.28
CA ARG A 191 34.19 -6.52 7.06
C ARG A 191 33.91 -6.88 8.51
N LEU A 192 33.47 -8.11 8.78
CA LEU A 192 33.25 -8.62 10.13
C LEU A 192 34.56 -8.80 10.92
N LEU A 193 35.69 -9.01 10.24
CA LEU A 193 36.99 -9.14 10.89
C LEU A 193 37.76 -7.81 10.93
N ASP A 194 37.86 -7.11 9.81
CA ASP A 194 38.74 -5.95 9.62
C ASP A 194 38.09 -4.60 9.94
N GLY A 195 36.76 -4.52 9.92
CA GLY A 195 35.99 -3.30 10.21
C GLY A 195 35.19 -2.80 9.00
N GLY A 196 34.36 -1.78 9.23
CA GLY A 196 33.39 -1.26 8.25
C GLY A 196 33.95 -0.38 7.13
N GLU A 197 35.23 -0.47 6.75
CA GLU A 197 35.73 0.29 5.59
C GLU A 197 34.99 -0.11 4.30
N LYS A 198 34.54 0.88 3.50
CA LYS A 198 33.73 0.67 2.29
C LYS A 198 32.47 -0.19 2.54
N SER A 199 31.86 -0.02 3.71
CA SER A 199 30.59 -0.64 4.06
C SER A 199 29.41 0.25 3.69
N LEU A 200 28.21 -0.30 3.80
CA LEU A 200 26.97 0.46 3.59
C LEU A 200 26.83 1.62 4.58
N SER A 201 27.32 1.48 5.82
CA SER A 201 27.28 2.54 6.83
C SER A 201 28.08 3.80 6.42
N GLN A 202 29.06 3.65 5.53
CA GLN A 202 29.88 4.75 5.01
C GLN A 202 29.30 5.40 3.74
N ASN A 203 28.20 4.87 3.19
CA ASN A 203 27.55 5.46 2.03
C ASN A 203 26.76 6.71 2.45
N GLU A 204 27.07 7.87 1.87
CA GLU A 204 26.45 9.16 2.24
C GLU A 204 24.93 9.17 2.04
N GLN A 205 24.44 8.53 0.98
CA GLN A 205 23.01 8.44 0.67
C GLN A 205 22.29 7.55 1.70
N PHE A 206 22.91 6.43 2.08
CA PHE A 206 22.41 5.57 3.15
C PHE A 206 22.43 6.27 4.51
N ALA A 207 23.50 6.97 4.85
CA ALA A 207 23.61 7.72 6.11
C ALA A 207 22.53 8.82 6.21
N SER A 208 22.23 9.49 5.10
CA SER A 208 21.10 10.43 4.99
C SER A 208 19.75 9.74 5.28
N ALA A 209 19.50 8.57 4.68
CA ALA A 209 18.29 7.80 4.93
C ALA A 209 18.17 7.34 6.40
N VAL A 210 19.25 6.83 6.99
CA VAL A 210 19.29 6.39 8.40
C VAL A 210 19.01 7.55 9.36
N SER A 211 19.49 8.77 9.06
CA SER A 211 19.24 9.95 9.90
C SER A 211 17.75 10.32 10.03
N LYS A 212 16.91 9.84 9.11
CA LYS A 212 15.46 10.08 9.04
C LYS A 212 14.62 8.86 9.42
N ARG A 213 15.26 7.74 9.78
CA ARG A 213 14.62 6.44 9.96
C ARG A 213 13.51 6.45 11.00
N GLY A 214 13.64 7.19 12.11
CA GLY A 214 12.71 7.04 13.23
C GLY A 214 12.94 5.73 14.00
N ASP A 215 12.00 5.38 14.89
CA ASP A 215 11.97 4.10 15.62
C ASP A 215 10.82 3.27 15.06
N HIS A 216 11.14 2.14 14.44
CA HIS A 216 10.17 1.26 13.75
C HIS A 216 10.58 -0.21 13.88
N ASP A 217 9.59 -1.11 13.88
CA ASP A 217 9.82 -2.56 13.98
C ASP A 217 10.61 -3.09 12.78
N PHE A 218 10.26 -2.60 11.59
CA PHE A 218 10.91 -2.92 10.32
C PHE A 218 11.34 -1.66 9.59
N TRP A 219 12.55 -1.71 9.02
CA TRP A 219 13.05 -0.65 8.16
C TRP A 219 13.74 -1.21 6.93
N ALA A 220 13.51 -0.59 5.76
CA ALA A 220 14.23 -0.90 4.55
C ALA A 220 14.67 0.36 3.81
N TYR A 221 15.76 0.21 3.06
CA TYR A 221 16.35 1.19 2.19
C TYR A 221 16.54 0.60 0.80
N VAL A 222 16.21 1.38 -0.21
CA VAL A 222 16.38 1.03 -1.62
C VAL A 222 17.09 2.18 -2.33
N ASN A 223 18.25 1.89 -2.92
CA ASN A 223 18.98 2.85 -3.74
C ASN A 223 18.36 2.90 -5.15
N LEU A 224 17.49 3.88 -5.37
CA LEU A 224 16.82 4.05 -6.64
C LEU A 224 17.75 4.59 -7.73
N SER A 225 18.77 5.38 -7.38
CA SER A 225 19.78 5.88 -8.33
C SER A 225 20.47 4.73 -9.07
N ASP A 226 20.83 3.67 -8.35
CA ASP A 226 21.48 2.49 -8.94
C ASP A 226 20.48 1.61 -9.71
N LEU A 227 19.27 1.40 -9.17
CA LEU A 227 18.24 0.57 -9.80
C LEU A 227 17.69 1.19 -11.10
N ARG A 228 17.66 2.52 -11.22
CA ARG A 228 17.21 3.22 -12.43
C ARG A 228 18.05 2.93 -13.66
N ASN A 229 19.25 2.37 -13.53
CA ASN A 229 20.06 1.96 -14.68
C ASN A 229 19.66 0.59 -15.27
N ILE A 230 18.73 -0.12 -14.64
CA ILE A 230 18.23 -1.40 -15.12
C ILE A 230 17.17 -1.15 -16.21
N PRO A 231 17.33 -1.69 -17.44
CA PRO A 231 16.40 -1.39 -18.56
C PRO A 231 14.92 -1.67 -18.27
N LYS A 232 14.62 -2.71 -17.48
CA LYS A 232 13.24 -3.01 -17.04
C LYS A 232 12.67 -1.92 -16.13
N VAL A 233 13.48 -1.40 -15.21
CA VAL A 233 13.09 -0.33 -14.28
C VAL A 233 12.87 0.97 -15.05
N GLN A 234 13.75 1.29 -16.01
CA GLN A 234 13.57 2.47 -16.88
C GLN A 234 12.25 2.42 -17.66
N LYS A 235 11.92 1.25 -18.21
CA LYS A 235 10.66 1.07 -18.94
C LYS A 235 9.44 1.25 -18.03
N SER A 236 9.48 0.73 -16.80
CA SER A 236 8.39 0.89 -15.83
C SER A 236 8.24 2.32 -15.29
N LEU A 237 9.29 3.15 -15.40
CA LEU A 237 9.30 4.55 -15.00
C LEU A 237 9.16 5.52 -16.19
N SER A 238 8.57 5.08 -17.31
CA SER A 238 8.35 5.92 -18.50
C SER A 238 7.43 7.10 -18.20
N SER A 239 7.76 8.30 -18.69
CA SER A 239 7.04 9.53 -18.34
C SER A 239 5.62 9.64 -18.87
N GLN A 240 5.27 8.90 -19.92
CA GLN A 240 3.93 8.95 -20.53
C GLN A 240 3.04 7.83 -20.01
N ALA A 241 1.82 8.18 -19.65
CA ALA A 241 0.79 7.25 -19.22
C ALA A 241 -0.04 6.75 -20.42
N GLU A 242 -0.48 5.49 -20.34
CA GLU A 242 -1.41 4.89 -21.30
C GLU A 242 -2.88 4.97 -20.83
N ASN A 243 -3.12 5.44 -19.60
CA ASN A 243 -4.44 5.45 -18.97
C ASN A 243 -4.63 6.71 -18.09
N PRO A 244 -5.60 7.60 -18.41
CA PRO A 244 -5.87 8.81 -17.64
C PRO A 244 -6.21 8.56 -16.17
N LEU A 245 -6.94 7.49 -15.84
CA LEU A 245 -7.28 7.18 -14.45
C LEU A 245 -6.02 6.79 -13.65
N VAL A 246 -5.10 6.07 -14.28
CA VAL A 246 -3.81 5.73 -13.66
C VAL A 246 -2.98 7.00 -13.46
N GLU A 247 -2.94 7.90 -14.45
CA GLU A 247 -2.22 9.18 -14.32
C GLU A 247 -2.79 10.04 -13.18
N VAL A 248 -4.11 10.21 -13.10
CA VAL A 248 -4.78 10.94 -12.00
C VAL A 248 -4.41 10.36 -10.62
N LEU A 249 -4.39 9.04 -10.48
CA LEU A 249 -4.16 8.40 -9.19
C LEU A 249 -2.69 8.37 -8.79
N VAL A 250 -1.80 7.95 -9.70
CA VAL A 250 -0.40 7.60 -9.38
C VAL A 250 0.66 8.31 -10.25
N GLY A 251 0.28 9.20 -11.17
CA GLY A 251 1.21 9.92 -12.05
C GLY A 251 2.26 10.73 -11.28
N GLY A 252 1.86 11.39 -10.20
CA GLY A 252 2.79 12.09 -9.30
C GLY A 252 3.76 11.16 -8.58
N LEU A 253 3.30 10.03 -8.04
CA LEU A 253 4.17 9.04 -7.39
C LEU A 253 5.26 8.54 -8.35
N GLN A 254 4.89 8.29 -9.62
CA GLN A 254 5.85 7.90 -10.64
C GLN A 254 6.92 8.99 -10.87
N GLU A 255 6.52 10.26 -10.89
CA GLU A 255 7.45 11.39 -11.03
C GLU A 255 8.45 11.48 -9.88
N VAL A 256 7.99 11.28 -8.65
CA VAL A 256 8.88 11.27 -7.48
C VAL A 256 9.90 10.13 -7.59
N LEU A 257 9.45 8.92 -7.93
CA LEU A 257 10.32 7.75 -8.08
C LEU A 257 11.37 7.89 -9.19
N ARG A 258 11.13 8.73 -10.20
CA ARG A 258 12.09 9.01 -11.28
C ARG A 258 13.27 9.86 -10.84
N HIS A 259 13.07 10.75 -9.87
CA HIS A 259 14.06 11.73 -9.46
C HIS A 259 14.72 11.36 -8.13
N THR A 260 13.96 10.77 -7.20
CA THR A 260 14.40 10.58 -5.83
C THR A 260 15.53 9.55 -5.68
N PRO A 261 16.64 9.89 -4.99
CA PRO A 261 17.85 9.05 -4.97
C PRO A 261 17.62 7.71 -4.26
N TYR A 262 16.76 7.68 -3.25
CA TYR A 262 16.42 6.49 -2.49
C TYR A 262 14.95 6.48 -2.08
N LEU A 263 14.50 5.28 -1.71
CA LEU A 263 13.25 5.02 -1.04
C LEU A 263 13.56 4.34 0.30
N THR A 264 12.84 4.72 1.34
CA THR A 264 12.80 3.98 2.60
C THR A 264 11.41 3.43 2.85
N LEU A 265 11.32 2.25 3.45
CA LEU A 265 10.07 1.64 3.90
C LEU A 265 10.16 1.42 5.39
N ASN A 266 9.15 1.88 6.11
CA ASN A 266 9.00 1.69 7.54
C ASN A 266 7.75 0.83 7.74
N ALA A 267 7.78 -0.09 8.70
CA ALA A 267 6.56 -0.75 9.11
C ALA A 267 6.52 -0.96 10.62
N ASP A 268 5.34 -0.72 11.18
CA ASP A 268 5.03 -0.87 12.60
C ASP A 268 3.87 -1.84 12.76
N LEU A 269 4.02 -2.73 13.74
CA LEU A 269 3.00 -3.69 14.13
C LEU A 269 2.60 -3.44 15.59
N GLU A 270 1.39 -2.94 15.76
CA GLU A 270 0.74 -2.83 17.07
C GLU A 270 -0.35 -3.88 17.18
N SER A 271 -0.87 -4.11 18.39
CA SER A 271 -1.82 -5.21 18.64
C SER A 271 -3.12 -5.14 17.82
N ASN A 272 -3.49 -3.96 17.31
CA ASN A 272 -4.67 -3.74 16.47
C ASN A 272 -4.41 -2.88 15.23
N ARG A 273 -3.15 -2.60 14.89
CA ARG A 273 -2.80 -1.72 13.77
C ARG A 273 -1.54 -2.21 13.07
N PHE A 274 -1.59 -2.22 11.75
CA PHE A 274 -0.42 -2.45 10.91
C PHE A 274 -0.22 -1.25 9.99
N ALA A 275 0.92 -0.60 10.10
CA ALA A 275 1.26 0.57 9.29
C ALA A 275 2.48 0.29 8.42
N ILE A 276 2.41 0.67 7.15
CA ILE A 276 3.57 0.73 6.26
C ILE A 276 3.65 2.15 5.71
N ASP A 277 4.80 2.79 5.87
CA ASP A 277 5.09 4.11 5.31
C ASP A 277 6.30 4.05 4.38
N ALA A 278 6.10 4.52 3.16
CA ALA A 278 7.14 4.70 2.16
C ALA A 278 7.58 6.16 2.12
N ASN A 279 8.86 6.42 2.41
CA ASN A 279 9.43 7.77 2.47
C ASN A 279 10.49 7.97 1.40
N VAL A 280 10.44 9.12 0.74
CA VAL A 280 11.35 9.52 -0.33
C VAL A 280 11.78 10.98 -0.15
N PRO A 281 13.05 11.34 -0.44
CA PRO A 281 13.41 12.74 -0.65
C PRO A 281 12.59 13.35 -1.78
N HIS A 282 12.15 14.59 -1.59
CA HIS A 282 11.38 15.34 -2.59
C HIS A 282 11.85 16.79 -2.61
N ASP A 283 12.11 17.32 -3.81
CA ASP A 283 12.25 18.76 -4.07
C ASP A 283 11.21 19.13 -5.14
N PRO A 284 10.29 20.08 -4.88
CA PRO A 284 9.31 20.53 -5.86
C PRO A 284 9.93 21.00 -7.19
N LYS A 285 11.20 21.41 -7.21
CA LYS A 285 11.92 21.81 -8.43
C LYS A 285 12.23 20.64 -9.37
N ASP A 286 12.24 19.42 -8.85
CA ASP A 286 12.45 18.21 -9.65
C ASP A 286 11.15 17.70 -10.29
N VAL A 287 10.00 18.31 -9.95
CA VAL A 287 8.71 17.97 -10.55
C VAL A 287 8.58 18.65 -11.90
N ALA A 288 8.35 17.86 -12.96
CA ALA A 288 8.03 18.41 -14.26
C ALA A 288 6.77 19.29 -14.21
N GLU A 289 6.77 20.40 -14.94
CA GLU A 289 5.64 21.33 -15.03
C GLU A 289 4.33 20.59 -15.41
N ALA A 290 4.43 19.60 -16.30
CA ALA A 290 3.32 18.76 -16.73
C ALA A 290 2.58 18.07 -15.56
N ARG A 291 3.25 17.83 -14.42
CA ARG A 291 2.73 17.09 -13.26
C ARG A 291 2.44 17.97 -12.04
N GLU A 292 2.55 19.28 -12.17
CA GLU A 292 2.15 20.22 -11.10
C GLU A 292 0.67 20.05 -10.71
N TYR A 293 -0.17 19.54 -11.62
CA TYR A 293 -1.58 19.24 -11.32
C TYR A 293 -1.76 18.27 -10.14
N TRP A 294 -0.78 17.42 -9.86
CA TRP A 294 -0.83 16.41 -8.82
C TRP A 294 -0.34 16.96 -7.47
N PHE A 295 0.75 17.72 -7.47
CA PHE A 295 1.41 18.23 -6.25
C PHE A 295 0.93 19.62 -5.81
N GLY A 296 0.35 20.38 -6.74
CA GLY A 296 0.02 21.79 -6.55
C GLY A 296 1.25 22.72 -6.59
N PRO A 297 1.01 24.04 -6.56
CA PRO A 297 2.07 25.04 -6.61
C PRO A 297 3.09 24.82 -5.49
N ASN A 298 4.37 24.80 -5.85
CA ASN A 298 5.50 24.53 -4.93
C ASN A 298 5.39 23.21 -4.15
N GLY A 299 4.56 22.26 -4.58
CA GLY A 299 4.33 21.01 -3.85
C GLY A 299 3.45 21.14 -2.60
N GLU A 300 2.72 22.25 -2.46
CA GLU A 300 1.88 22.55 -1.29
C GLU A 300 0.38 22.23 -1.51
N GLY A 301 0.05 21.53 -2.59
CA GLY A 301 -1.32 21.12 -2.91
C GLY A 301 -1.86 20.14 -1.88
N SER A 302 -3.00 20.48 -1.29
CA SER A 302 -3.61 19.75 -0.17
C SER A 302 -5.03 19.31 -0.45
N ALA A 303 -5.38 18.12 0.04
CA ALA A 303 -6.73 17.61 0.02
C ALA A 303 -7.60 18.34 1.05
N ASN A 304 -8.91 18.38 0.80
CA ASN A 304 -9.85 18.76 1.84
C ASN A 304 -9.90 17.68 2.94
N PRO A 305 -10.28 18.01 4.18
CA PRO A 305 -10.53 17.00 5.20
C PRO A 305 -11.58 15.98 4.73
N GLN A 306 -11.44 14.74 5.17
CA GLN A 306 -12.43 13.69 4.91
C GLN A 306 -13.79 14.06 5.51
N LEU A 307 -14.86 13.45 4.99
CA LEU A 307 -16.23 13.69 5.43
C LEU A 307 -16.74 12.51 6.22
N ASN A 308 -17.51 12.79 7.28
CA ASN A 308 -18.21 11.75 8.01
C ASN A 308 -19.58 11.50 7.38
N LEU A 309 -19.77 10.33 6.76
CA LEU A 309 -21.02 9.92 6.14
C LEU A 309 -21.48 8.58 6.71
N GLU A 310 -22.76 8.49 7.07
CA GLU A 310 -23.35 7.23 7.48
C GLU A 310 -23.29 6.20 6.34
N GLY A 311 -22.79 5.00 6.64
CA GLY A 311 -22.66 3.93 5.65
C GLY A 311 -21.59 4.19 4.59
N SER A 312 -20.63 5.07 4.86
CA SER A 312 -19.45 5.26 4.00
C SER A 312 -18.72 3.94 3.81
N ILE A 313 -18.46 3.58 2.55
CA ILE A 313 -17.66 2.42 2.13
C ILE A 313 -16.27 2.91 1.72
N LEU A 314 -16.21 4.01 0.97
CA LEU A 314 -14.97 4.60 0.49
C LEU A 314 -15.09 6.12 0.52
N SER A 315 -14.09 6.77 1.10
CA SER A 315 -13.91 8.22 1.07
C SER A 315 -12.53 8.52 0.49
N LEU A 316 -12.49 9.21 -0.65
CA LEU A 316 -11.28 9.73 -1.26
C LEU A 316 -11.35 11.26 -1.24
N SER A 317 -10.31 11.90 -0.74
CA SER A 317 -10.10 13.34 -0.80
C SER A 317 -8.71 13.61 -1.35
N SER A 318 -8.60 14.43 -2.39
CA SER A 318 -7.33 14.64 -3.07
C SER A 318 -7.22 16.03 -3.68
N TYR A 319 -6.00 16.55 -3.77
CA TYR A 319 -5.67 17.69 -4.62
C TYR A 319 -5.35 17.21 -6.03
N ARG A 320 -6.20 17.50 -7.01
CA ARG A 320 -5.95 17.22 -8.44
C ARG A 320 -6.48 18.37 -9.29
N ASN A 321 -5.57 19.15 -9.88
CA ASN A 321 -5.95 20.17 -10.85
C ASN A 321 -6.26 19.53 -12.22
N VAL A 322 -7.45 18.94 -12.33
CA VAL A 322 -7.87 18.20 -13.53
C VAL A 322 -7.91 19.05 -14.79
N SER A 323 -8.08 20.37 -14.67
CA SER A 323 -7.99 21.31 -15.80
C SER A 323 -6.55 21.35 -16.35
N GLU A 324 -5.56 21.60 -15.49
CA GLU A 324 -4.15 21.61 -15.92
C GLU A 324 -3.70 20.24 -16.46
N MET A 325 -4.16 19.14 -15.86
CA MET A 325 -3.90 17.80 -16.41
C MET A 325 -4.47 17.63 -17.82
N TRP A 326 -5.69 18.10 -18.05
CA TRP A 326 -6.35 18.04 -19.36
C TRP A 326 -5.62 18.89 -20.40
N LEU A 327 -5.28 20.13 -20.05
CA LEU A 327 -4.60 21.07 -20.94
C LEU A 327 -3.17 20.63 -21.28
N ARG A 328 -2.53 19.87 -20.38
CA ARG A 328 -1.17 19.33 -20.55
C ARG A 328 -1.15 17.88 -21.02
N ALA A 329 -2.27 17.35 -21.51
CA ALA A 329 -2.40 15.97 -21.96
C ALA A 329 -1.29 15.56 -22.96
N GLY A 330 -0.90 16.49 -23.85
CA GLY A 330 0.16 16.28 -24.85
C GLY A 330 1.52 15.85 -24.26
N ASP A 331 1.84 16.30 -23.05
CA ASP A 331 3.09 15.96 -22.35
C ASP A 331 2.94 14.70 -21.48
N LEU A 332 1.72 14.41 -21.03
CA LEU A 332 1.41 13.35 -20.07
C LEU A 332 1.10 12.00 -20.71
N PHE A 333 0.53 12.00 -21.91
CA PHE A 333 0.00 10.79 -22.54
C PHE A 333 0.72 10.45 -23.85
N ASP A 334 0.63 9.17 -24.23
CA ASP A 334 1.11 8.73 -25.54
C ASP A 334 0.23 9.28 -26.69
N GLU A 335 0.71 9.17 -27.93
CA GLU A 335 0.00 9.68 -29.12
C GLU A 335 -1.42 9.10 -29.24
N ARG A 336 -1.58 7.81 -28.96
CA ARG A 336 -2.87 7.12 -29.08
C ARG A 336 -3.89 7.64 -28.08
N MET A 337 -3.47 7.89 -26.84
CA MET A 337 -4.35 8.41 -25.80
C MET A 337 -4.66 9.88 -26.06
N ASN A 338 -3.70 10.67 -26.53
CA ASN A 338 -3.94 12.05 -26.95
C ASN A 338 -4.99 12.15 -28.05
N ASP A 339 -4.96 11.28 -29.07
CA ASP A 339 -6.01 11.24 -30.11
C ASP A 339 -7.40 10.99 -29.52
N LYS A 340 -7.51 10.10 -28.53
CA LYS A 340 -8.79 9.81 -27.85
C LYS A 340 -9.26 10.97 -26.99
N LEU A 341 -8.34 11.65 -26.30
CA LEU A 341 -8.67 12.83 -25.50
C LEU A 341 -9.14 13.98 -26.39
N ALA A 342 -8.54 14.17 -27.56
CA ALA A 342 -9.01 15.14 -28.54
C ALA A 342 -10.43 14.83 -29.08
N GLU A 343 -10.74 13.55 -29.34
CA GLU A 343 -12.11 13.13 -29.71
C GLU A 343 -13.12 13.39 -28.58
N ALA A 344 -12.73 13.05 -27.35
CA ALA A 344 -13.54 13.31 -26.16
C ALA A 344 -13.79 14.81 -25.95
N ASP A 345 -12.75 15.64 -26.12
CA ASP A 345 -12.83 17.09 -26.01
C ASP A 345 -13.86 17.68 -26.99
N GLY A 346 -13.81 17.31 -28.27
CA GLY A 346 -14.79 17.78 -29.25
C GLY A 346 -16.24 17.37 -28.92
N THR A 347 -16.42 16.17 -28.37
CA THR A 347 -17.74 15.68 -27.93
C THR A 347 -18.24 16.45 -26.71
N LEU A 348 -17.38 16.66 -25.72
CA LEU A 348 -17.72 17.35 -24.47
C LEU A 348 -17.97 18.83 -24.74
N THR A 349 -17.13 19.49 -25.52
CA THR A 349 -17.34 20.87 -25.97
C THR A 349 -18.71 21.04 -26.63
N THR A 350 -19.14 20.08 -27.45
CA THR A 350 -20.51 20.08 -28.03
C THR A 350 -21.60 19.96 -26.96
N LEU A 351 -21.44 19.05 -25.99
CA LEU A 351 -22.37 18.87 -24.87
C LEU A 351 -22.48 20.15 -24.02
N PHE A 352 -21.37 20.85 -23.82
CA PHE A 352 -21.29 22.12 -23.09
C PHE A 352 -21.58 23.35 -23.97
N SER A 353 -22.32 23.16 -25.06
CA SER A 353 -22.80 24.26 -25.94
C SER A 353 -21.68 25.09 -26.59
N GLY A 354 -20.56 24.43 -26.93
CA GLY A 354 -19.42 25.02 -27.63
C GLY A 354 -18.35 25.65 -26.73
N LYS A 355 -18.46 25.47 -25.41
CA LYS A 355 -17.44 25.91 -24.45
C LYS A 355 -16.29 24.91 -24.35
N ASP A 356 -15.09 25.43 -24.14
CA ASP A 356 -13.89 24.60 -24.04
C ASP A 356 -13.96 23.74 -22.78
N PHE A 357 -13.88 22.42 -22.94
CA PHE A 357 -14.05 21.52 -21.79
C PHE A 357 -12.90 21.66 -20.78
N GLY A 358 -11.66 21.87 -21.25
CA GLY A 358 -10.49 22.00 -20.40
C GLY A 358 -10.44 23.34 -19.65
N GLU A 359 -10.62 24.44 -20.39
CA GLU A 359 -10.48 25.80 -19.86
C GLU A 359 -11.77 26.28 -19.16
N ASP A 360 -12.94 26.13 -19.79
CA ASP A 360 -14.18 26.72 -19.26
C ASP A 360 -14.85 25.81 -18.24
N ILE A 361 -14.88 24.50 -18.47
CA ILE A 361 -15.64 23.55 -17.64
C ILE A 361 -14.79 23.00 -16.50
N LEU A 362 -13.66 22.37 -16.80
CA LEU A 362 -12.74 21.88 -15.78
C LEU A 362 -12.06 23.05 -15.06
N GLY A 363 -11.73 24.13 -15.77
CA GLY A 363 -11.13 25.33 -15.16
C GLY A 363 -12.04 26.06 -14.18
N ALA A 364 -13.37 25.88 -14.26
CA ALA A 364 -14.32 26.41 -13.29
C ALA A 364 -14.27 25.70 -11.92
N VAL A 365 -13.60 24.55 -11.83
CA VAL A 365 -13.51 23.74 -10.62
C VAL A 365 -12.16 23.97 -9.91
N GLN A 366 -12.17 23.99 -8.58
CA GLN A 366 -10.97 24.01 -7.76
C GLN A 366 -10.30 22.63 -7.73
N PRO A 367 -8.99 22.54 -7.45
CA PRO A 367 -8.27 21.26 -7.47
C PRO A 367 -8.71 20.24 -6.41
N GLN A 368 -9.39 20.64 -5.33
CA GLN A 368 -9.81 19.72 -4.29
C GLN A 368 -11.01 18.89 -4.74
N ILE A 369 -10.79 17.59 -4.93
CA ILE A 369 -11.78 16.62 -5.38
C ILE A 369 -12.06 15.63 -4.26
N GLN A 370 -13.34 15.40 -3.98
CA GLN A 370 -13.78 14.38 -3.04
C GLN A 370 -14.69 13.37 -3.75
N LEU A 371 -14.36 12.09 -3.65
CA LEU A 371 -15.20 10.97 -4.07
C LEU A 371 -15.71 10.25 -2.84
N GLN A 372 -17.02 10.06 -2.75
CA GLN A 372 -17.67 9.34 -1.67
C GLN A 372 -18.45 8.17 -2.25
N VAL A 373 -18.33 7.00 -1.62
CA VAL A 373 -19.11 5.80 -1.94
C VAL A 373 -19.77 5.34 -0.66
N VAL A 374 -21.09 5.21 -0.67
CA VAL A 374 -21.88 4.81 0.50
C VAL A 374 -22.79 3.63 0.15
N ARG A 375 -23.07 2.78 1.14
CA ARG A 375 -24.09 1.74 1.04
C ARG A 375 -25.47 2.40 0.92
N GLN A 376 -26.27 2.00 -0.08
CA GLN A 376 -27.60 2.58 -0.28
C GLN A 376 -28.63 2.03 0.73
N GLN A 377 -29.58 2.88 1.10
CA GLN A 377 -30.81 2.48 1.78
C GLN A 377 -31.98 2.66 0.82
N PHE A 378 -32.87 1.66 0.75
CA PHE A 378 -34.04 1.71 -0.13
C PHE A 378 -35.32 1.84 0.71
N ALA A 379 -36.25 2.69 0.26
CA ALA A 379 -37.53 2.88 0.92
C ALA A 379 -38.33 1.57 1.00
N GLU A 380 -39.05 1.37 2.11
CA GLU A 380 -39.84 0.14 2.33
C GLU A 380 -40.97 0.00 1.30
N ASP A 381 -41.56 1.10 0.87
CA ASP A 381 -42.67 1.21 -0.07
C ASP A 381 -42.24 1.53 -1.52
N GLY A 382 -40.94 1.44 -1.80
CA GLY A 382 -40.37 1.64 -3.13
C GLY A 382 -39.82 0.37 -3.79
N PRO A 383 -39.48 0.44 -5.09
CA PRO A 383 -38.77 -0.62 -5.80
C PRO A 383 -37.37 -0.82 -5.18
N VAL A 384 -37.04 -2.07 -4.85
CA VAL A 384 -35.70 -2.46 -4.42
C VAL A 384 -35.03 -3.26 -5.55
N PRO A 385 -33.90 -2.79 -6.09
CA PRO A 385 -33.16 -3.50 -7.13
C PRO A 385 -32.73 -4.91 -6.71
N ALA A 386 -32.75 -5.85 -7.66
CA ALA A 386 -32.23 -7.21 -7.43
C ALA A 386 -30.72 -7.20 -7.12
N ILE A 387 -29.96 -6.35 -7.82
CA ILE A 387 -28.54 -6.08 -7.58
C ILE A 387 -28.47 -4.67 -7.00
N LYS A 388 -27.96 -4.54 -5.79
CA LYS A 388 -27.85 -3.29 -5.05
C LYS A 388 -26.45 -2.71 -5.25
N ILE A 389 -26.33 -1.61 -5.99
CA ILE A 389 -25.06 -0.95 -6.24
C ILE A 389 -24.89 0.14 -5.18
N PRO A 390 -23.72 0.29 -4.53
CA PRO A 390 -23.44 1.46 -3.69
C PRO A 390 -23.70 2.79 -4.42
N ALA A 391 -24.15 3.81 -3.69
CA ALA A 391 -24.22 5.15 -4.24
C ALA A 391 -22.82 5.75 -4.22
N PHE A 392 -22.47 6.48 -5.27
CA PHE A 392 -21.25 7.26 -5.36
C PHE A 392 -21.55 8.72 -5.73
N ALA A 393 -20.67 9.62 -5.31
CA ALA A 393 -20.76 11.04 -5.62
C ALA A 393 -19.40 11.72 -5.65
N LEU A 394 -19.28 12.72 -6.52
CA LEU A 394 -18.18 13.68 -6.53
C LEU A 394 -18.65 14.96 -5.86
N ARG A 395 -17.86 15.45 -4.92
CA ARG A 395 -17.99 16.79 -4.34
C ARG A 395 -16.79 17.62 -4.77
N LEU A 396 -17.11 18.77 -5.36
CA LEU A 396 -16.19 19.69 -6.00
C LEU A 396 -16.45 21.11 -5.46
N HIS A 397 -15.48 22.00 -5.61
CA HIS A 397 -15.64 23.42 -5.30
C HIS A 397 -15.54 24.24 -6.59
N LEU A 398 -16.44 25.19 -6.77
CA LEU A 398 -16.47 26.09 -7.92
C LEU A 398 -15.64 27.34 -7.62
N ARG A 399 -14.93 27.84 -8.62
CA ARG A 399 -14.17 29.10 -8.53
C ARG A 399 -15.09 30.33 -8.59
N ASP A 400 -16.09 30.28 -9.48
CA ASP A 400 -17.14 31.30 -9.62
C ASP A 400 -18.52 30.64 -9.53
N PRO A 401 -19.04 30.46 -8.31
CA PRO A 401 -20.30 29.76 -8.11
C PRO A 401 -21.50 30.46 -8.75
N GLU A 402 -21.49 31.80 -8.86
CA GLU A 402 -22.59 32.57 -9.44
C GLU A 402 -22.73 32.30 -10.95
N ALA A 403 -21.61 32.33 -11.67
CA ALA A 403 -21.60 32.04 -13.11
C ALA A 403 -21.80 30.55 -13.41
N SER A 404 -21.04 29.67 -12.74
CA SER A 404 -20.97 28.25 -13.08
C SER A 404 -22.24 27.47 -12.71
N THR A 405 -22.92 27.84 -11.62
CA THR A 405 -24.11 27.10 -11.15
C THR A 405 -25.21 27.05 -12.20
N ARG A 406 -25.54 28.19 -12.81
CA ARG A 406 -26.61 28.27 -13.81
C ARG A 406 -26.32 27.38 -15.02
N GLU A 407 -25.06 27.38 -15.42
CA GLU A 407 -24.59 26.65 -16.58
C GLU A 407 -24.57 25.14 -16.34
N LEU A 408 -23.90 24.69 -15.27
CA LEU A 408 -23.81 23.28 -14.92
C LEU A 408 -25.19 22.66 -14.72
N ARG A 409 -26.12 23.41 -14.09
CA ARG A 409 -27.51 22.98 -13.95
C ARG A 409 -28.22 22.79 -15.28
N ARG A 410 -28.05 23.74 -16.21
CA ARG A 410 -28.61 23.62 -17.56
C ARG A 410 -28.01 22.42 -18.29
N THR A 411 -26.70 22.22 -18.19
CA THR A 411 -26.03 21.07 -18.81
C THR A 411 -26.54 19.75 -18.24
N PHE A 412 -26.74 19.67 -16.92
CA PHE A 412 -27.33 18.49 -16.30
C PHE A 412 -28.74 18.20 -16.84
N GLN A 413 -29.61 19.21 -16.95
CA GLN A 413 -30.94 19.05 -17.54
C GLN A 413 -30.87 18.55 -18.99
N SER A 414 -29.99 19.13 -19.80
CA SER A 414 -29.75 18.69 -21.18
C SER A 414 -29.25 17.25 -21.26
N LEU A 415 -28.35 16.84 -20.35
CA LEU A 415 -27.85 15.48 -20.25
C LEU A 415 -28.98 14.49 -19.94
N ILE A 416 -29.85 14.79 -18.97
CA ILE A 416 -31.01 13.95 -18.66
C ILE A 416 -31.96 13.86 -19.87
N GLY A 417 -32.19 14.97 -20.57
CA GLY A 417 -32.94 14.98 -21.82
C GLY A 417 -32.33 14.07 -22.89
N PHE A 418 -31.02 14.14 -23.09
CA PHE A 418 -30.29 13.27 -24.02
C PHE A 418 -30.38 11.79 -23.62
N LEU A 419 -30.19 11.47 -22.33
CA LEU A 419 -30.33 10.11 -21.80
C LEU A 419 -31.74 9.56 -22.02
N ASN A 420 -32.78 10.38 -21.91
CA ASN A 420 -34.15 9.98 -22.21
C ASN A 420 -34.35 9.66 -23.70
N VAL A 421 -33.74 10.41 -24.62
CA VAL A 421 -33.81 10.13 -26.08
C VAL A 421 -33.11 8.81 -26.39
N VAL A 422 -31.87 8.64 -25.94
CA VAL A 422 -31.10 7.40 -26.17
C VAL A 422 -31.75 6.21 -25.46
N GLY A 423 -32.25 6.42 -24.25
CA GLY A 423 -32.98 5.41 -23.47
C GLY A 423 -34.21 4.93 -24.21
N ALA A 424 -35.04 5.84 -24.71
CA ALA A 424 -36.24 5.50 -25.48
C ALA A 424 -35.92 4.70 -26.76
N GLN A 425 -34.82 5.01 -27.46
CA GLN A 425 -34.35 4.24 -28.62
C GLN A 425 -33.96 2.80 -28.25
N ASN A 426 -33.50 2.59 -27.02
CA ASN A 426 -33.09 1.29 -26.48
C ASN A 426 -34.18 0.62 -25.60
N GLY A 427 -35.41 1.15 -25.59
CA GLY A 427 -36.53 0.61 -24.81
C GLY A 427 -36.40 0.78 -23.29
N GLN A 428 -35.56 1.70 -22.81
CA GLN A 428 -35.42 2.03 -21.39
C GLN A 428 -36.55 2.97 -20.92
N PRO A 429 -36.95 2.90 -19.64
CA PRO A 429 -37.87 3.86 -19.06
C PRO A 429 -37.30 5.28 -19.10
N GLN A 430 -38.18 6.28 -19.08
CA GLN A 430 -37.78 7.69 -19.02
C GLN A 430 -37.49 8.11 -17.58
N LEU A 431 -36.54 9.02 -17.43
CA LEU A 431 -36.25 9.75 -16.22
C LEU A 431 -37.15 10.98 -16.13
N GLU A 432 -37.77 11.17 -14.97
CA GLU A 432 -38.49 12.40 -14.61
C GLU A 432 -37.55 13.32 -13.82
N LEU A 433 -37.52 14.60 -14.20
CA LEU A 433 -36.74 15.63 -13.51
C LEU A 433 -37.53 16.21 -12.34
N ASP A 434 -36.85 16.34 -11.20
CA ASP A 434 -37.36 17.00 -10.00
C ASP A 434 -36.41 18.13 -9.57
N PHE A 435 -37.00 19.20 -9.05
CA PHE A 435 -36.31 20.43 -8.65
C PHE A 435 -36.68 20.76 -7.20
N ALA A 436 -35.66 20.89 -6.35
CA ALA A 436 -35.84 21.35 -4.98
C ALA A 436 -34.93 22.56 -4.72
N ASN A 437 -35.49 23.59 -4.08
CA ASN A 437 -34.74 24.74 -3.62
C ASN A 437 -35.13 25.00 -2.16
N GLU A 438 -34.32 24.51 -1.23
CA GLU A 438 -34.57 24.62 0.21
C GLU A 438 -33.28 24.99 0.95
N GLN A 439 -33.38 25.88 1.94
CA GLN A 439 -32.26 26.24 2.82
C GLN A 439 -30.98 26.71 2.08
N GLY A 440 -31.14 27.34 0.91
CA GLY A 440 -30.02 27.81 0.09
C GLY A 440 -29.35 26.73 -0.77
N VAL A 441 -29.92 25.53 -0.80
CA VAL A 441 -29.48 24.40 -1.63
C VAL A 441 -30.30 24.37 -2.90
N ASP A 442 -29.64 24.36 -4.04
CA ASP A 442 -30.28 24.14 -5.34
C ASP A 442 -30.02 22.69 -5.78
N LEU A 443 -31.05 21.86 -5.75
CA LEU A 443 -30.97 20.44 -6.05
C LEU A 443 -31.79 20.12 -7.30
N VAL A 444 -31.15 19.50 -8.29
CA VAL A 444 -31.80 18.94 -9.46
C VAL A 444 -31.54 17.46 -9.47
N SER A 445 -32.61 16.67 -9.51
CA SER A 445 -32.53 15.21 -9.48
C SER A 445 -33.34 14.62 -10.63
N ALA A 446 -32.98 13.41 -11.05
CA ALA A 446 -33.69 12.65 -12.05
C ALA A 446 -34.00 11.26 -11.50
N HIS A 447 -35.20 10.73 -11.70
CA HIS A 447 -35.57 9.42 -11.19
C HIS A 447 -36.46 8.65 -12.18
N TYR A 448 -36.41 7.32 -12.11
CA TYR A 448 -37.29 6.47 -12.91
C TYR A 448 -38.66 6.38 -12.26
N VAL A 449 -39.71 6.56 -13.06
CA VAL A 449 -41.09 6.35 -12.60
C VAL A 449 -41.39 4.86 -12.66
N PRO A 450 -41.66 4.20 -11.51
CA PRO A 450 -41.97 2.77 -11.50
C PRO A 450 -43.38 2.52 -12.04
N ASP A 451 -43.52 1.51 -12.90
CA ASP A 451 -44.83 1.00 -13.30
C ASP A 451 -45.53 0.32 -12.12
N ALA A 452 -46.85 0.09 -12.25
CA ALA A 452 -47.67 -0.50 -11.18
C ALA A 452 -47.13 -1.86 -10.66
N SER A 453 -46.50 -2.66 -11.52
CA SER A 453 -45.89 -3.94 -11.15
C SER A 453 -44.54 -3.80 -10.44
N GLN A 454 -43.88 -2.65 -10.59
CA GLN A 454 -42.55 -2.38 -10.04
C GLN A 454 -42.60 -1.62 -8.73
N LYS A 455 -43.66 -0.84 -8.47
CA LYS A 455 -43.77 0.07 -7.32
C LYS A 455 -43.35 -0.54 -5.98
N ASN A 456 -43.70 -1.81 -5.75
CA ASN A 456 -43.35 -2.55 -4.52
C ASN A 456 -42.44 -3.77 -4.77
N SER A 457 -41.81 -3.86 -5.94
CA SER A 457 -40.97 -5.01 -6.29
C SER A 457 -39.71 -5.03 -5.43
N LYS A 458 -39.37 -6.20 -4.87
CA LYS A 458 -38.11 -6.43 -4.14
C LYS A 458 -37.00 -7.03 -5.02
N SER A 459 -37.25 -7.07 -6.32
CA SER A 459 -36.32 -7.54 -7.34
C SER A 459 -36.49 -6.66 -8.60
N ALA A 460 -36.48 -5.35 -8.38
CA ALA A 460 -36.62 -4.37 -9.46
C ALA A 460 -35.38 -4.38 -10.38
N PRO A 461 -35.52 -3.88 -11.62
CA PRO A 461 -34.38 -3.72 -12.53
C PRO A 461 -33.29 -2.79 -11.97
N ILE A 462 -32.06 -2.93 -12.48
CA ILE A 462 -30.85 -2.30 -11.92
C ILE A 462 -30.86 -0.77 -11.96
N ASN A 463 -31.63 -0.18 -12.88
CA ASN A 463 -31.74 1.27 -13.06
C ASN A 463 -32.35 1.96 -11.82
N PHE A 464 -33.12 1.24 -11.00
CA PHE A 464 -33.66 1.75 -9.73
C PHE A 464 -32.61 1.92 -8.62
N ASN A 465 -31.33 1.59 -8.87
CA ASN A 465 -30.21 2.02 -8.00
C ASN A 465 -29.86 3.49 -8.20
N PHE A 466 -30.37 4.14 -9.24
CA PHE A 466 -29.90 5.45 -9.67
C PHE A 466 -31.04 6.47 -9.62
N SER A 467 -30.73 7.60 -8.98
CA SER A 467 -31.47 8.84 -9.10
C SER A 467 -30.46 9.97 -9.33
N PRO A 468 -29.85 10.06 -10.53
CA PRO A 468 -28.76 10.99 -10.80
C PRO A 468 -29.15 12.40 -10.35
N SER A 469 -28.27 13.05 -9.60
CA SER A 469 -28.57 14.31 -8.93
C SER A 469 -27.38 15.24 -8.95
N VAL A 470 -27.66 16.54 -9.05
CA VAL A 470 -26.68 17.61 -8.81
C VAL A 470 -27.19 18.55 -7.73
N ALA A 471 -26.31 18.92 -6.80
CA ALA A 471 -26.62 19.89 -5.76
C ALA A 471 -25.60 21.03 -5.78
N PHE A 472 -26.09 22.25 -5.54
CA PHE A 472 -25.30 23.47 -5.43
C PHE A 472 -25.55 24.12 -4.07
N PHE A 473 -24.49 24.38 -3.30
CA PHE A 473 -24.57 25.04 -2.00
C PHE A 473 -23.34 25.89 -1.72
N GLY A 474 -23.49 27.21 -1.76
CA GLY A 474 -22.34 28.13 -1.73
C GLY A 474 -21.44 27.90 -2.94
N ASP A 475 -20.17 27.55 -2.70
CA ASP A 475 -19.21 27.15 -3.71
C ASP A 475 -19.20 25.65 -4.02
N ARG A 476 -19.94 24.84 -3.26
CA ARG A 476 -19.93 23.39 -3.41
C ARG A 476 -20.80 22.98 -4.59
N PHE A 477 -20.25 22.11 -5.44
CA PHE A 477 -20.95 21.42 -6.51
C PHE A 477 -20.84 19.92 -6.28
N ILE A 478 -21.99 19.26 -6.16
CA ILE A 478 -22.08 17.82 -5.93
C ILE A 478 -22.71 17.17 -7.15
N VAL A 479 -22.08 16.11 -7.66
CA VAL A 479 -22.63 15.22 -8.68
C VAL A 479 -22.77 13.84 -8.06
N ALA A 480 -24.00 13.37 -7.90
CA ALA A 480 -24.30 12.12 -7.22
C ALA A 480 -25.08 11.17 -8.10
N SER A 481 -24.83 9.88 -7.91
CA SER A 481 -25.63 8.78 -8.50
C SER A 481 -27.03 8.67 -7.90
N THR A 482 -27.25 9.21 -6.70
CA THR A 482 -28.54 9.23 -6.01
C THR A 482 -28.85 10.57 -5.38
N ARG A 483 -30.14 10.88 -5.27
CA ARG A 483 -30.63 12.07 -4.56
C ARG A 483 -30.25 12.04 -3.08
N GLN A 484 -30.43 10.90 -2.42
CA GLN A 484 -30.12 10.74 -0.99
C GLN A 484 -28.66 11.10 -0.67
N LEU A 485 -27.71 10.64 -1.49
CA LEU A 485 -26.29 10.95 -1.28
C LEU A 485 -25.98 12.42 -1.56
N ALA A 486 -26.63 13.04 -2.56
CA ALA A 486 -26.49 14.47 -2.79
C ALA A 486 -26.94 15.29 -1.56
N GLU A 487 -28.08 14.94 -0.97
CA GLU A 487 -28.61 15.59 0.23
C GLU A 487 -27.71 15.40 1.45
N GLN A 488 -27.19 14.19 1.67
CA GLN A 488 -26.22 13.92 2.75
C GLN A 488 -24.94 14.76 2.61
N LEU A 489 -24.40 14.87 1.39
CA LEU A 489 -23.16 15.60 1.12
C LEU A 489 -23.26 17.11 1.27
N VAL A 490 -24.45 17.68 1.10
CA VAL A 490 -24.67 19.11 1.29
C VAL A 490 -24.42 19.50 2.75
N VAL A 491 -24.90 18.66 3.68
CA VAL A 491 -24.82 18.88 5.14
C VAL A 491 -23.66 18.18 5.83
N ALA A 492 -22.88 17.38 5.09
CA ALA A 492 -21.76 16.62 5.63
C ALA A 492 -20.70 17.54 6.26
N GLU A 493 -20.28 17.19 7.46
CA GLU A 493 -19.23 17.89 8.20
C GLU A 493 -17.87 17.20 7.99
N PRO A 494 -16.77 17.98 7.99
CA PRO A 494 -15.42 17.44 8.07
C PRO A 494 -15.24 16.54 9.29
N VAL A 495 -14.52 15.44 9.13
CA VAL A 495 -13.98 14.70 10.27
C VAL A 495 -12.95 15.59 10.97
N GLU A 496 -13.07 15.77 12.28
CA GLU A 496 -12.08 16.51 13.05
C GLU A 496 -10.73 15.76 13.00
N SER A 497 -9.73 16.38 12.38
CA SER A 497 -8.35 15.89 12.44
C SER A 497 -7.85 16.03 13.89
N GLY A 498 -7.33 14.95 14.48
CA GLY A 498 -6.71 15.03 15.81
C GLY A 498 -5.61 16.10 15.86
N GLU A 499 -5.48 16.80 17.00
CA GLU A 499 -4.63 17.99 17.21
C GLU A 499 -3.13 17.82 16.87
N ASN A 500 -2.66 16.61 16.57
CA ASN A 500 -1.25 16.29 16.34
C ASN A 500 -0.87 16.05 14.87
N ASN A 501 -1.81 16.06 13.91
CA ASN A 501 -1.43 15.80 12.51
C ASN A 501 -1.01 17.08 11.80
N GLN A 502 0.28 17.46 11.94
CA GLN A 502 0.88 18.58 11.20
C GLN A 502 1.13 18.25 9.72
N GLN A 503 0.94 16.99 9.31
CA GLN A 503 1.12 16.57 7.93
C GLN A 503 -0.11 16.97 7.10
N ILE A 504 0.14 17.83 6.11
CA ILE A 504 -0.88 18.24 5.15
C ILE A 504 -0.88 17.23 4.02
N ASP A 505 -1.88 16.35 4.00
CA ASP A 505 -1.97 15.30 3.00
C ASP A 505 -2.47 15.86 1.66
N ASN A 506 -1.79 15.45 0.59
CA ASN A 506 -2.19 15.71 -0.79
C ASN A 506 -3.33 14.78 -1.22
N THR A 507 -3.35 13.56 -0.69
CA THR A 507 -4.37 12.55 -0.97
C THR A 507 -4.64 11.71 0.28
N LEU A 508 -5.91 11.51 0.58
CA LEU A 508 -6.42 10.67 1.66
C LEU A 508 -7.49 9.75 1.10
N LEU A 509 -7.32 8.44 1.28
CA LEU A 509 -8.29 7.42 0.93
C LEU A 509 -8.57 6.60 2.19
N SER A 510 -9.83 6.45 2.57
CA SER A 510 -10.26 5.52 3.61
C SER A 510 -11.32 4.57 3.04
N ILE A 511 -11.23 3.31 3.45
CA ILE A 511 -12.18 2.25 3.12
C ILE A 511 -12.67 1.66 4.44
N ASP A 512 -13.98 1.77 4.69
CA ASP A 512 -14.63 1.08 5.80
C ASP A 512 -15.00 -0.33 5.34
N THR A 513 -14.35 -1.32 5.97
CA THR A 513 -14.48 -2.71 5.55
C THR A 513 -15.76 -3.37 6.06
N HIS A 514 -16.39 -2.83 7.12
CA HIS A 514 -17.71 -3.28 7.59
C HIS A 514 -18.80 -2.88 6.61
N ALA A 515 -18.83 -1.60 6.23
CA ALA A 515 -19.76 -1.09 5.23
C ALA A 515 -19.56 -1.77 3.87
N LEU A 516 -18.30 -2.02 3.48
CA LEU A 516 -17.97 -2.81 2.29
C LEU A 516 -18.51 -4.24 2.39
N SER A 517 -18.29 -4.92 3.53
CA SER A 517 -18.80 -6.28 3.76
C SER A 517 -20.33 -6.32 3.68
N ASP A 518 -21.02 -5.35 4.27
CA ASP A 518 -22.49 -5.28 4.23
C ASP A 518 -23.02 -5.00 2.81
N ALA A 519 -22.36 -4.15 2.04
CA ALA A 519 -22.69 -3.95 0.63
C ALA A 519 -22.47 -5.20 -0.23
N LEU A 520 -21.44 -6.01 0.07
CA LEU A 520 -21.22 -7.29 -0.60
C LEU A 520 -22.26 -8.35 -0.16
N LYS A 521 -22.61 -8.39 1.13
CA LYS A 521 -23.66 -9.28 1.68
C LYS A 521 -25.01 -9.01 1.04
N ASP A 522 -25.37 -7.75 0.82
CA ASP A 522 -26.59 -7.34 0.12
C ASP A 522 -26.75 -7.97 -1.27
N ASN A 523 -25.62 -8.40 -1.87
CA ASN A 523 -25.50 -8.99 -3.19
C ASN A 523 -24.96 -10.43 -3.19
N ARG A 524 -24.88 -11.08 -2.02
CA ARG A 524 -24.22 -12.39 -1.86
C ARG A 524 -24.71 -13.44 -2.85
N SER A 525 -26.02 -13.53 -3.06
CA SER A 525 -26.60 -14.51 -4.01
C SER A 525 -26.11 -14.29 -5.44
N GLN A 526 -25.97 -13.03 -5.85
CA GLN A 526 -25.47 -12.67 -7.18
C GLN A 526 -23.97 -12.98 -7.30
N LEU A 527 -23.18 -12.66 -6.27
CA LEU A 527 -21.75 -12.95 -6.24
C LEU A 527 -21.47 -14.47 -6.34
N VAL A 528 -22.26 -15.28 -5.63
CA VAL A 528 -22.19 -16.75 -5.72
C VAL A 528 -22.54 -17.22 -7.13
N ALA A 529 -23.63 -16.72 -7.72
CA ALA A 529 -24.02 -17.09 -9.07
C ALA A 529 -22.95 -16.71 -10.11
N GLN A 530 -22.36 -15.51 -9.99
CA GLN A 530 -21.30 -15.05 -10.88
C GLN A 530 -20.03 -15.91 -10.74
N ASN A 531 -19.65 -16.27 -9.51
CA ASN A 531 -18.53 -17.16 -9.28
C ASN A 531 -18.76 -18.54 -9.94
N MET A 532 -19.96 -19.12 -9.81
CA MET A 532 -20.31 -20.37 -10.49
C MET A 532 -20.22 -20.24 -12.02
N LEU A 533 -20.71 -19.15 -12.59
CA LEU A 533 -20.71 -18.92 -14.04
C LEU A 533 -19.32 -18.64 -14.62
N GLU A 534 -18.52 -17.82 -13.95
CA GLU A 534 -17.21 -17.39 -14.45
C GLU A 534 -16.07 -18.37 -14.12
N LYS A 535 -16.13 -19.01 -12.95
CA LYS A 535 -15.08 -19.94 -12.48
C LYS A 535 -15.44 -21.41 -12.67
N GLY A 536 -16.71 -21.72 -12.96
CA GLY A 536 -17.18 -23.10 -13.10
C GLY A 536 -17.26 -23.86 -11.77
N ASN A 537 -17.22 -23.15 -10.65
CA ASN A 537 -17.28 -23.74 -9.31
C ASN A 537 -18.67 -24.34 -9.02
N SER A 538 -18.71 -25.36 -8.18
CA SER A 538 -19.95 -25.82 -7.55
C SER A 538 -20.57 -24.72 -6.68
N ARG A 539 -21.85 -24.86 -6.32
CA ARG A 539 -22.53 -23.90 -5.45
C ARG A 539 -21.85 -23.81 -4.09
N GLU A 540 -21.44 -24.95 -3.55
CA GLU A 540 -20.78 -25.06 -2.26
C GLU A 540 -19.41 -24.37 -2.26
N GLU A 541 -18.60 -24.59 -3.31
CA GLU A 541 -17.29 -23.92 -3.47
C GLU A 541 -17.44 -22.41 -3.68
N ALA A 542 -18.42 -21.98 -4.48
CA ALA A 542 -18.70 -20.57 -4.71
C ALA A 542 -19.15 -19.88 -3.41
N GLN A 543 -20.04 -20.51 -2.64
CA GLN A 543 -20.44 -20.01 -1.32
C GLN A 543 -19.26 -19.90 -0.38
N ALA A 544 -18.44 -20.95 -0.26
CA ALA A 544 -17.26 -20.93 0.59
C ALA A 544 -16.26 -19.83 0.19
N THR A 545 -16.08 -19.59 -1.11
CA THR A 545 -15.20 -18.52 -1.61
C THR A 545 -15.72 -17.13 -1.21
N ILE A 546 -17.01 -16.86 -1.43
CA ILE A 546 -17.60 -15.57 -1.06
C ILE A 546 -17.62 -15.36 0.45
N ASP A 547 -17.95 -16.41 1.21
CA ASP A 547 -17.97 -16.36 2.68
C ASP A 547 -16.57 -16.08 3.25
N ALA A 548 -15.52 -16.69 2.69
CA ALA A 548 -14.15 -16.43 3.09
C ALA A 548 -13.72 -14.97 2.85
N ILE A 549 -14.16 -14.34 1.74
CA ILE A 549 -13.90 -12.91 1.48
C ILE A 549 -14.62 -12.04 2.51
N LEU A 550 -15.90 -12.35 2.79
CA LEU A 550 -16.70 -11.58 3.76
C LEU A 550 -16.15 -11.71 5.19
N GLU A 551 -15.65 -12.88 5.55
CA GLU A 551 -15.00 -13.14 6.84
C GLU A 551 -13.65 -12.43 6.95
N PHE A 552 -12.85 -12.41 5.87
CA PHE A 552 -11.61 -11.62 5.84
C PHE A 552 -11.87 -10.13 6.07
N LEU A 553 -12.88 -9.56 5.40
CA LEU A 553 -13.28 -8.16 5.59
C LEU A 553 -13.79 -7.87 7.00
N HIS A 554 -14.22 -8.89 7.75
CA HIS A 554 -14.65 -8.70 9.14
C HIS A 554 -13.47 -8.57 10.11
N PHE A 555 -12.27 -9.06 9.77
CA PHE A 555 -11.08 -8.94 10.63
C PHE A 555 -10.36 -7.60 10.50
N VAL A 556 -10.58 -6.92 9.37
CA VAL A 556 -10.12 -5.55 9.14
C VAL A 556 -11.25 -4.62 9.58
N ASN A 557 -10.92 -3.46 10.13
CA ASN A 557 -11.86 -2.39 10.45
C ASN A 557 -11.85 -1.35 9.32
N ALA A 558 -10.66 -0.81 9.06
CA ALA A 558 -10.44 0.20 8.06
C ALA A 558 -9.13 -0.03 7.30
N VAL A 559 -9.10 0.40 6.05
CA VAL A 559 -7.89 0.56 5.26
C VAL A 559 -7.74 2.02 4.92
N GLU A 560 -6.63 2.62 5.32
CA GLU A 560 -6.30 4.01 5.03
C GLU A 560 -5.08 4.07 4.14
N PHE A 561 -5.13 4.95 3.15
CA PHE A 561 -3.99 5.33 2.34
C PHE A 561 -3.84 6.85 2.39
N SER A 562 -2.62 7.30 2.66
CA SER A 562 -2.26 8.71 2.64
C SER A 562 -1.09 8.93 1.69
N ALA A 563 -1.11 10.08 1.02
CA ALA A 563 0.04 10.59 0.29
C ALA A 563 0.22 12.05 0.65
N ALA A 564 1.41 12.40 1.13
CA ALA A 564 1.81 13.76 1.41
C ALA A 564 3.12 14.07 0.72
N THR A 565 3.25 15.31 0.28
CA THR A 565 4.50 15.86 -0.24
C THR A 565 4.69 17.24 0.36
N ASN A 566 5.93 17.56 0.71
CA ASN A 566 6.34 18.89 1.12
C ASN A 566 7.67 19.22 0.43
N SER A 567 8.23 20.40 0.71
CA SER A 567 9.45 20.87 0.05
C SER A 567 10.72 20.02 0.27
N GLU A 568 10.70 19.04 1.17
CA GLU A 568 11.87 18.22 1.52
C GLU A 568 11.66 16.70 1.40
N SER A 569 10.40 16.24 1.40
CA SER A 569 10.04 14.83 1.50
C SER A 569 8.67 14.51 0.91
N GLY A 570 8.53 13.29 0.42
CA GLY A 570 7.26 12.64 0.14
C GLY A 570 7.07 11.43 1.05
N THR A 571 5.85 11.27 1.55
CA THR A 571 5.44 10.15 2.40
C THR A 571 4.18 9.53 1.83
N PHE A 572 4.20 8.20 1.66
CA PHE A 572 3.06 7.42 1.18
C PHE A 572 2.77 6.31 2.18
N GLY A 573 1.65 6.41 2.88
CA GLY A 573 1.26 5.49 3.94
C GLY A 573 0.14 4.56 3.50
N VAL A 574 0.19 3.31 3.97
CA VAL A 574 -0.94 2.37 4.00
C VAL A 574 -1.09 1.86 5.41
N HIS A 575 -2.20 2.19 6.07
CA HIS A 575 -2.48 1.80 7.44
C HIS A 575 -3.72 0.89 7.46
N LEU A 576 -3.61 -0.22 8.18
CA LEU A 576 -4.68 -1.19 8.39
C LEU A 576 -5.03 -1.19 9.87
N GLU A 577 -6.31 -0.94 10.17
CA GLU A 577 -6.85 -1.18 11.50
C GLU A 577 -7.50 -2.56 11.52
N VAL A 578 -7.22 -3.36 12.56
CA VAL A 578 -7.82 -4.68 12.76
C VAL A 578 -8.60 -4.73 14.09
N HIS A 579 -9.44 -5.76 14.27
CA HIS A 579 -10.16 -5.99 15.53
C HIS A 579 -9.27 -6.34 16.72
#